data_AF-A0A533WM63-F1
#
_entry.id   AF-A0A533WM63-F1
#
_cell.length_a   1.000
_cell.length_b   1.000
_cell.length_c   1.000
_cell.angle_alpha   90.00
_cell.angle_beta   90.00
_cell.angle_gamma   90.00
#
_symmetry.space_group_name_H-M   'P 1'
#
loop_
_entity.id
_entity.type
_entity.pdbx_description
1 polymer ?
#
loop_
_entity_poly.entity_id
_entity_poly.type
_entity_poly.pdbx_seq_one_letter_code
_entity_poly.pdbx_strand_id
1 'polypeptide(L)'
;MALEQIFVSIVLLLALARLLGELFKRMNQPTLGGEVLAGVILGPTLLGIVHPSENLDLISSMAIFFIMLFIGLEMDIRQIRKSGKTAVIISVVSLVLPFLAAYGISTYFGIELLPALFMALLLSVTSVPVSAMILSQLGLLKSKLGTTVMSAAIVDDIITLIIFAFILQVHELGVADLSRIDYGALGISSLKMALFLVGIGSLALVVHKFNDWFPKKVEWFFAKARTREAIFGILIIAAITVSLLAELADLHFIIGTFFAGLIFSERLLGKREADKAYGIASGITFAFFAPLFFAILGMKFSGQSIADSIPYLILLIA
;
A
#
# COMPACT_ATOMS: atom_id res chain seq x y z
N MET A 1 25.57 10.49 -17.96
CA MET A 1 24.41 11.37 -18.22
C MET A 1 23.12 10.87 -17.57
N ALA A 2 22.42 9.83 -18.06
CA ALA A 2 21.14 9.39 -17.46
C ALA A 2 21.27 8.90 -16.00
N LEU A 3 22.34 8.17 -15.69
CA LEU A 3 22.62 7.70 -14.32
C LEU A 3 22.97 8.87 -13.36
N GLU A 4 23.62 9.91 -13.84
CA GLU A 4 23.95 11.07 -12.99
C GLU A 4 22.69 11.89 -12.70
N GLN A 5 21.81 12.05 -13.70
CA GLN A 5 20.54 12.76 -13.55
C GLN A 5 19.64 12.12 -12.50
N ILE A 6 19.56 10.78 -12.44
CA ILE A 6 18.75 10.12 -11.40
C ILE A 6 19.30 10.38 -10.00
N PHE A 7 20.62 10.35 -9.80
CA PHE A 7 21.22 10.68 -8.50
C PHE A 7 20.97 12.14 -8.11
N VAL A 8 21.03 13.07 -9.06
CA VAL A 8 20.66 14.47 -8.84
C VAL A 8 19.20 14.57 -8.39
N SER A 9 18.27 13.93 -9.10
CA SER A 9 16.85 13.90 -8.73
C SER A 9 16.63 13.31 -7.33
N ILE A 10 17.29 12.19 -7.00
CA ILE A 10 17.20 11.57 -5.67
C ILE A 10 17.70 12.53 -4.59
N VAL A 11 18.85 13.19 -4.80
CA VAL A 11 19.41 14.14 -3.83
C VAL A 11 18.47 15.31 -3.61
N LEU A 12 17.94 15.91 -4.69
CA LEU A 12 17.02 17.04 -4.59
C LEU A 12 15.73 16.66 -3.87
N LEU A 13 15.11 15.54 -4.26
CA LEU A 13 13.87 15.05 -3.65
C LEU A 13 14.08 14.72 -2.18
N LEU A 14 15.11 13.95 -1.84
CA LEU A 14 15.41 13.59 -0.45
C LEU A 14 15.73 14.82 0.40
N ALA A 15 16.57 15.74 -0.10
CA ALA A 15 16.95 16.92 0.66
C ALA A 15 15.73 17.77 1.00
N LEU A 16 14.88 18.09 0.02
CA LEU A 16 13.71 18.90 0.26
C LEU A 16 12.64 18.16 1.08
N ALA A 17 12.40 16.87 0.79
CA ALA A 17 11.45 16.04 1.55
C ALA A 17 11.84 15.96 3.03
N ARG A 18 13.13 15.89 3.34
CA ARG A 18 13.63 15.92 4.72
C ARG A 18 13.43 17.25 5.40
N LEU A 19 13.76 18.35 4.72
CA LEU A 19 13.58 19.69 5.28
C LEU A 19 12.11 19.97 5.59
N LEU A 20 11.21 19.68 4.64
CA LEU A 20 9.79 19.90 4.81
C LEU A 20 9.15 18.88 5.76
N GLY A 21 9.58 17.62 5.72
CA GLY A 21 9.13 16.60 6.67
C GLY A 21 9.46 16.98 8.11
N GLU A 22 10.68 17.45 8.38
CA GLU A 22 11.08 17.96 9.69
C GLU A 22 10.27 19.20 10.11
N LEU A 23 9.97 20.10 9.18
CA LEU A 23 9.10 21.25 9.44
C LEU A 23 7.69 20.81 9.86
N PHE A 24 7.10 19.85 9.14
CA PHE A 24 5.79 19.28 9.48
C PHE A 24 5.82 18.61 10.85
N LYS A 25 6.88 17.87 11.15
CA LYS A 25 7.07 17.24 12.46
C LYS A 25 7.10 18.26 13.59
N ARG A 26 7.79 19.39 13.40
CA ARG A 26 7.83 20.50 14.37
C ARG A 26 6.46 21.15 14.59
N MET A 27 5.57 21.07 13.61
CA MET A 27 4.18 21.50 13.70
C MET A 27 3.23 20.40 14.25
N ASN A 28 3.78 19.29 14.77
CA ASN A 28 3.02 18.10 15.20
C ASN A 28 2.16 17.48 14.09
N GLN A 29 2.60 17.59 12.84
CA GLN A 29 1.97 16.95 11.68
C GLN A 29 2.79 15.73 11.21
N PRO A 30 2.17 14.73 10.57
CA PRO A 30 2.89 13.64 9.92
C PRO A 30 3.91 14.18 8.90
N THR A 31 5.13 13.65 8.94
CA THR A 31 6.22 14.07 8.03
C THR A 31 5.87 13.86 6.55
N LEU A 32 5.02 12.86 6.28
CA LEU A 32 4.49 12.54 4.94
C LEU A 32 3.95 13.78 4.22
N GLY A 33 3.25 14.68 4.92
CA GLY A 33 2.71 15.89 4.30
C GLY A 33 3.80 16.80 3.72
N GLY A 34 4.91 16.95 4.44
CA GLY A 34 6.08 17.69 3.96
C GLY A 34 6.82 16.97 2.83
N GLU A 35 6.88 15.63 2.88
CA GLU A 35 7.51 14.80 1.85
C GLU A 35 6.75 14.88 0.52
N VAL A 36 5.41 14.78 0.55
CA VAL A 36 4.57 14.99 -0.65
C VAL A 36 4.71 16.40 -1.19
N LEU A 37 4.69 17.41 -0.31
CA LEU A 37 4.83 18.82 -0.71
C LEU A 37 6.18 19.09 -1.40
N ALA A 38 7.26 18.44 -0.97
CA ALA A 38 8.56 18.53 -1.64
C ALA A 38 8.48 18.05 -3.10
N GLY A 39 7.76 16.96 -3.33
CA GLY A 39 7.45 16.46 -4.66
C GLY A 39 6.68 17.45 -5.53
N VAL A 40 5.63 18.05 -4.98
CA VAL A 40 4.82 19.04 -5.69
C VAL A 40 5.67 20.28 -6.07
N ILE A 41 6.54 20.73 -5.17
CA ILE A 41 7.43 21.88 -5.38
C ILE A 41 8.46 21.59 -6.46
N LEU A 42 9.18 20.47 -6.37
CA LEU A 42 10.24 20.13 -7.32
C LEU A 42 9.71 19.61 -8.66
N GLY A 43 8.49 19.07 -8.64
CA GLY A 43 7.84 18.45 -9.79
C GLY A 43 7.40 19.44 -10.87
N PRO A 44 6.86 18.92 -11.98
CA PRO A 44 6.48 19.71 -13.16
C PRO A 44 5.45 20.81 -12.91
N THR A 45 4.62 20.66 -11.87
CA THR A 45 3.53 21.59 -11.59
C THR A 45 4.00 22.93 -11.03
N LEU A 46 5.12 22.98 -10.30
CA LEU A 46 5.63 24.22 -9.70
C LEU A 46 6.98 24.64 -10.29
N LEU A 47 8.09 24.02 -9.88
CA LEU A 47 9.42 24.43 -10.34
C LEU A 47 9.88 23.70 -11.60
N GLY A 48 9.36 22.50 -11.87
CA GLY A 48 9.76 21.69 -13.02
C GLY A 48 11.24 21.33 -13.04
N ILE A 49 11.86 21.14 -11.86
CA ILE A 49 13.28 20.78 -11.73
C ILE A 49 13.47 19.27 -11.88
N VAL A 50 12.53 18.49 -11.35
CA VAL A 50 12.53 17.03 -11.45
C VAL A 50 11.28 16.59 -12.19
N HIS A 51 11.47 15.71 -13.18
CA HIS A 51 10.37 15.17 -13.99
C HIS A 51 10.13 13.69 -13.69
N PRO A 52 8.87 13.23 -13.79
CA PRO A 52 8.56 11.80 -13.76
C PRO A 52 9.38 11.03 -14.81
N SER A 53 9.89 9.87 -14.42
CA SER A 53 10.64 8.98 -15.31
C SER A 53 10.46 7.54 -14.85
N GLU A 54 10.61 6.59 -15.77
CA GLU A 54 10.51 5.15 -15.47
C GLU A 54 11.46 4.73 -14.35
N ASN A 55 12.66 5.32 -14.29
CA ASN A 55 13.62 5.01 -13.23
C ASN A 55 13.15 5.48 -11.85
N LEU A 56 12.48 6.64 -11.75
CA LEU A 56 11.89 7.10 -10.50
C LEU A 56 10.66 6.26 -10.13
N ASP A 57 9.88 5.80 -11.12
CA ASP A 57 8.78 4.87 -10.87
C ASP A 57 9.27 3.54 -10.31
N LEU A 58 10.38 2.99 -10.84
CA LEU A 58 11.02 1.79 -10.29
C LEU A 58 11.48 2.01 -8.84
N ILE A 59 12.08 3.16 -8.53
CA ILE A 59 12.48 3.49 -7.15
C ILE A 59 11.25 3.60 -6.24
N SER A 60 10.17 4.22 -6.72
CA SER A 60 8.90 4.32 -6.00
C SER A 60 8.33 2.93 -5.69
N SER A 61 8.38 2.00 -6.64
CA SER A 61 7.96 0.61 -6.45
C SER A 61 8.83 -0.16 -5.45
N MET A 62 10.15 0.08 -5.45
CA MET A 62 11.03 -0.46 -4.40
C MET A 62 10.72 0.17 -3.04
N ALA A 63 10.41 1.46 -3.02
CA ALA A 63 10.15 2.18 -1.79
C ALA A 63 8.89 1.68 -1.09
N ILE A 64 7.80 1.52 -1.84
CA ILE A 64 6.54 0.99 -1.31
C ILE A 64 6.67 -0.47 -0.85
N PHE A 65 7.52 -1.27 -1.49
CA PHE A 65 7.88 -2.61 -1.01
C PHE A 65 8.50 -2.55 0.39
N PHE A 66 9.52 -1.71 0.62
CA PHE A 66 10.14 -1.59 1.93
C PHE A 66 9.19 -1.02 2.99
N ILE A 67 8.37 -0.01 2.63
CA ILE A 67 7.33 0.52 3.52
C ILE A 67 6.39 -0.61 3.95
N MET A 68 5.86 -1.38 3.01
CA MET A 68 4.85 -2.39 3.32
C MET A 68 5.43 -3.60 4.03
N LEU A 69 6.68 -3.96 3.75
CA LEU A 69 7.42 -4.94 4.54
C LEU A 69 7.58 -4.47 5.98
N PHE A 70 8.01 -3.23 6.20
CA PHE A 70 8.16 -2.63 7.52
C PHE A 70 6.83 -2.61 8.29
N ILE A 71 5.75 -2.16 7.65
CA ILE A 71 4.41 -2.14 8.24
C ILE A 71 3.97 -3.56 8.62
N GLY A 72 4.22 -4.55 7.75
CA GLY A 72 3.92 -5.95 8.03
C GLY A 72 4.67 -6.48 9.25
N LEU A 73 5.97 -6.17 9.39
CA LEU A 73 6.79 -6.56 10.55
C LEU A 73 6.30 -5.93 11.87
N GLU A 74 5.76 -4.72 11.79
CA GLU A 74 5.28 -3.97 12.96
C GLU A 74 3.91 -4.46 13.44
N MET A 75 3.10 -5.05 12.57
CA MET A 75 1.73 -5.47 12.87
C MET A 75 1.61 -6.91 13.41
N ASP A 76 0.55 -7.17 14.17
CA ASP A 76 0.21 -8.52 14.66
C ASP A 76 -1.03 -9.07 13.93
N ILE A 77 -0.83 -10.15 13.16
CA ILE A 77 -1.88 -10.85 12.43
C ILE A 77 -3.08 -11.27 13.31
N ARG A 78 -2.86 -11.54 14.60
CA ARG A 78 -3.92 -11.91 15.54
C ARG A 78 -4.86 -10.75 15.80
N GLN A 79 -4.34 -9.53 15.84
CA GLN A 79 -5.14 -8.32 16.02
C GLN A 79 -5.94 -8.03 14.75
N ILE A 80 -5.31 -8.17 13.57
CA ILE A 80 -5.98 -8.04 12.26
C ILE A 80 -7.20 -8.97 12.18
N ARG A 81 -7.01 -10.24 12.53
CA ARG A 81 -8.08 -11.25 12.53
C ARG A 81 -9.20 -10.94 13.53
N LYS A 82 -8.86 -10.45 14.73
CA LYS A 82 -9.86 -10.08 15.76
C LYS A 82 -10.76 -8.94 15.27
N SER A 83 -10.21 -8.01 14.50
CA SER A 83 -10.95 -6.89 13.90
C SER A 83 -11.71 -7.27 12.62
N GLY A 84 -11.56 -8.49 12.09
CA GLY A 84 -12.02 -8.85 10.74
C GLY A 84 -13.51 -8.61 10.46
N LYS A 85 -14.41 -8.93 11.40
CA LYS A 85 -15.86 -8.69 11.21
C LYS A 85 -16.18 -7.20 11.11
N THR A 86 -15.62 -6.41 12.02
CA THR A 86 -15.78 -4.94 12.02
C THR A 86 -15.15 -4.33 10.77
N ALA A 87 -13.99 -4.84 10.35
CA ALA A 87 -13.29 -4.41 9.17
C ALA A 87 -14.11 -4.60 7.89
N VAL A 88 -14.79 -5.74 7.73
CA VAL A 88 -15.67 -5.99 6.56
C VAL A 88 -16.84 -5.01 6.51
N ILE A 89 -17.43 -4.67 7.66
CA ILE A 89 -18.52 -3.68 7.71
C ILE A 89 -17.98 -2.30 7.33
N ILE A 90 -16.84 -1.91 7.92
CA ILE A 90 -16.20 -0.63 7.62
C ILE A 90 -15.85 -0.54 6.14
N SER A 91 -15.19 -1.56 5.58
CA SER A 91 -14.77 -1.58 4.18
C SER A 91 -15.94 -1.42 3.21
N VAL A 92 -17.03 -2.16 3.44
CA VAL A 92 -18.23 -2.05 2.59
C VAL A 92 -18.83 -0.65 2.68
N VAL A 93 -18.93 -0.07 3.88
CA VAL A 93 -19.50 1.26 4.05
C VAL A 93 -18.58 2.35 3.48
N SER A 94 -17.28 2.28 3.74
CA SER A 94 -16.27 3.25 3.26
C SER A 94 -16.04 3.16 1.76
N LEU A 95 -16.36 2.05 1.12
CA LEU A 95 -16.31 1.92 -0.33
C LEU A 95 -17.63 2.34 -0.98
N VAL A 96 -18.76 1.79 -0.53
CA VAL A 96 -20.05 1.99 -1.21
C VAL A 96 -20.54 3.43 -1.12
N LEU A 97 -20.39 4.10 0.04
CA LEU A 97 -20.89 5.47 0.19
C LEU A 97 -20.14 6.47 -0.71
N PRO A 98 -18.80 6.55 -0.70
CA PRO A 98 -18.08 7.42 -1.63
C PRO A 98 -18.28 7.02 -3.09
N PHE A 99 -18.41 5.71 -3.37
CA PHE A 99 -18.60 5.24 -4.74
C PHE A 99 -19.91 5.76 -5.33
N LEU A 100 -21.02 5.57 -4.62
CA LEU A 100 -22.33 6.03 -5.08
C LEU A 100 -22.39 7.56 -5.15
N ALA A 101 -21.77 8.27 -4.20
CA ALA A 101 -21.69 9.72 -4.23
C ALA A 101 -20.91 10.20 -5.46
N ALA A 102 -19.67 9.75 -5.63
CA ALA A 102 -18.82 10.12 -6.76
C ALA A 102 -19.41 9.74 -8.11
N TYR A 103 -20.07 8.58 -8.21
CA TYR A 103 -20.81 8.18 -9.42
C TYR A 103 -21.98 9.12 -9.70
N GLY A 104 -22.81 9.43 -8.69
CA GLY A 104 -23.95 10.35 -8.83
C GLY A 104 -23.51 11.76 -9.23
N ILE A 105 -22.40 12.24 -8.64
CA ILE A 105 -21.80 13.53 -8.99
C ILE A 105 -21.28 13.50 -10.42
N SER A 106 -20.56 12.46 -10.82
CA SER A 106 -20.03 12.33 -12.18
C SER A 106 -21.14 12.32 -13.23
N THR A 107 -22.22 11.57 -12.99
CA THR A 107 -23.37 11.54 -13.90
C THR A 107 -24.15 12.86 -13.92
N TYR A 108 -24.23 13.60 -12.80
CA TYR A 108 -24.79 14.95 -12.77
C TYR A 108 -24.04 15.94 -13.67
N PHE A 109 -22.70 15.83 -13.72
CA PHE A 109 -21.86 16.63 -14.62
C PHE A 109 -21.84 16.12 -16.07
N GLY A 110 -22.65 15.11 -16.41
CA GLY A 110 -22.74 14.55 -17.75
C GLY A 110 -21.55 13.70 -18.16
N ILE A 111 -20.75 13.22 -17.20
CA ILE A 111 -19.63 12.31 -17.46
C ILE A 111 -20.19 10.95 -17.90
N GLU A 112 -19.64 10.41 -18.98
CA GLU A 112 -20.02 9.11 -19.52
C GLU A 112 -19.86 7.98 -18.48
N LEU A 113 -20.63 6.90 -18.64
CA LEU A 113 -20.72 5.80 -17.67
C LEU A 113 -19.36 5.28 -17.24
N LEU A 114 -18.47 4.98 -18.19
CA LEU A 114 -17.21 4.32 -17.88
C LEU A 114 -16.26 5.27 -17.13
N PRO A 115 -15.94 6.50 -17.59
CA PRO A 115 -15.19 7.46 -16.78
C PRO A 115 -15.84 7.77 -15.43
N ALA A 116 -17.18 7.81 -15.33
CA ALA A 116 -17.88 8.00 -14.06
C ALA A 116 -17.66 6.83 -13.08
N LEU A 117 -17.69 5.59 -13.55
CA LEU A 117 -17.36 4.40 -12.75
C LEU A 117 -15.90 4.39 -12.30
N PHE A 118 -14.98 4.79 -13.19
CA PHE A 118 -13.56 4.95 -12.84
C PHE A 118 -13.37 6.01 -11.76
N MET A 119 -13.99 7.18 -11.90
CA MET A 119 -13.93 8.26 -10.90
C MET A 119 -14.53 7.82 -9.56
N ALA A 120 -15.66 7.12 -9.61
CA ALA A 120 -16.28 6.54 -8.42
C ALA A 120 -15.35 5.56 -7.71
N LEU A 121 -14.71 4.65 -8.45
CA LEU A 121 -13.72 3.75 -7.87
C LEU A 121 -12.55 4.53 -7.26
N LEU A 122 -11.92 5.44 -8.00
CA LEU A 122 -10.74 6.20 -7.53
C LEU A 122 -10.98 6.95 -6.22
N LEU A 123 -12.18 7.49 -5.99
CA LEU A 123 -12.51 8.20 -4.76
C LEU A 123 -12.92 7.31 -3.59
N SER A 124 -13.21 6.04 -3.87
CA SER A 124 -13.65 5.06 -2.86
C SER A 124 -12.51 4.20 -2.32
N VAL A 125 -11.37 4.20 -3.00
CA VAL A 125 -10.24 3.33 -2.69
C VAL A 125 -9.35 3.95 -1.63
N THR A 126 -9.12 3.21 -0.56
CA THR A 126 -8.20 3.59 0.51
C THR A 126 -6.76 3.19 0.15
N SER A 127 -5.81 4.13 0.24
CA SER A 127 -4.39 3.81 0.10
C SER A 127 -3.83 3.18 1.38
N VAL A 128 -3.55 1.86 1.33
CA VAL A 128 -2.95 1.10 2.46
C VAL A 128 -1.60 1.70 2.90
N PRO A 129 -0.62 1.97 2.02
CA PRO A 129 0.70 2.45 2.44
C PRO A 129 0.67 3.83 3.09
N VAL A 130 -0.14 4.75 2.58
CA VAL A 130 -0.31 6.10 3.13
C VAL A 130 -0.92 6.02 4.53
N SER A 131 -2.05 5.32 4.66
CA SER A 131 -2.74 5.14 5.95
C SER A 131 -1.84 4.47 6.99
N ALA A 132 -1.13 3.42 6.58
CA ALA A 132 -0.20 2.70 7.44
C ALA A 132 0.95 3.58 7.92
N MET A 133 1.53 4.38 7.03
CA MET A 133 2.61 5.31 7.37
C MET A 133 2.14 6.41 8.33
N ILE A 134 0.96 6.99 8.11
CA ILE A 134 0.40 8.00 9.02
C ILE A 134 0.18 7.37 10.41
N LEU A 135 -0.48 6.22 10.48
CA LEU A 135 -0.73 5.52 11.74
C LEU A 135 0.57 5.10 12.44
N SER A 136 1.60 4.70 11.69
CA SER A 136 2.92 4.38 12.22
C SER A 136 3.59 5.61 12.82
N GLN A 137 3.61 6.73 12.11
CA GLN A 137 4.21 7.99 12.58
C GLN A 137 3.49 8.56 13.81
N LEU A 138 2.18 8.34 13.91
CA LEU A 138 1.38 8.73 15.08
C LEU A 138 1.47 7.72 16.24
N GLY A 139 2.17 6.59 16.07
CA GLY A 139 2.26 5.53 17.09
C GLY A 139 0.94 4.77 17.31
N LEU A 140 -0.01 4.88 16.39
CA LEU A 140 -1.35 4.30 16.48
C LEU A 140 -1.48 2.96 15.72
N LEU A 141 -0.47 2.52 14.96
CA LEU A 141 -0.56 1.33 14.11
C LEU A 141 -0.93 0.05 14.87
N LYS A 142 -0.39 -0.15 16.08
CA LYS A 142 -0.69 -1.29 16.97
C LYS A 142 -1.94 -1.11 17.85
N SER A 143 -2.60 0.04 17.77
CA SER A 143 -3.83 0.32 18.53
C SER A 143 -5.03 -0.42 17.92
N LYS A 144 -6.14 -0.54 18.67
CA LYS A 144 -7.39 -1.10 18.14
C LYS A 144 -7.89 -0.34 16.89
N LEU A 145 -7.70 0.98 16.88
CA LEU A 145 -8.05 1.81 15.73
C LEU A 145 -7.16 1.46 14.54
N GLY A 146 -5.85 1.46 14.74
CA GLY A 146 -4.88 1.14 13.68
C GLY A 146 -5.09 -0.25 13.10
N THR A 147 -5.25 -1.27 13.94
CA THR A 147 -5.48 -2.65 13.45
C THR A 147 -6.81 -2.78 12.71
N THR A 148 -7.83 -2.03 13.12
CA THR A 148 -9.15 -2.06 12.46
C THR A 148 -9.11 -1.34 11.11
N VAL A 149 -8.47 -0.18 11.04
CA VAL A 149 -8.25 0.56 9.78
C VAL A 149 -7.44 -0.28 8.81
N MET A 150 -6.33 -0.89 9.26
CA MET A 150 -5.49 -1.73 8.41
C MET A 150 -6.21 -3.01 7.96
N SER A 151 -7.00 -3.66 8.83
CA SER A 151 -7.85 -4.78 8.42
C SER A 151 -8.88 -4.37 7.37
N ALA A 152 -9.53 -3.20 7.53
CA ALA A 152 -10.50 -2.70 6.57
C ALA A 152 -9.84 -2.40 5.22
N ALA A 153 -8.66 -1.76 5.23
CA ALA A 153 -7.93 -1.42 4.03
C ALA A 153 -7.48 -2.66 3.20
N ILE A 154 -7.18 -3.78 3.85
CA ILE A 154 -6.90 -5.05 3.15
C ILE A 154 -8.17 -5.60 2.47
N VAL A 155 -9.32 -5.51 3.12
CA VAL A 155 -10.59 -5.94 2.55
C VAL A 155 -11.00 -5.01 1.40
N ASP A 156 -10.82 -3.70 1.57
CA ASP A 156 -11.03 -2.69 0.52
C ASP A 156 -10.22 -3.01 -0.73
N ASP A 157 -8.93 -3.37 -0.60
CA ASP A 157 -8.06 -3.67 -1.74
C ASP A 157 -8.60 -4.84 -2.59
N ILE A 158 -9.12 -5.89 -1.94
CA ILE A 158 -9.71 -7.05 -2.64
C ILE A 158 -11.02 -6.66 -3.34
N ILE A 159 -11.92 -5.98 -2.63
CA ILE A 159 -13.20 -5.54 -3.22
C ILE A 159 -12.92 -4.61 -4.40
N THR A 160 -11.96 -3.70 -4.26
CA THR A 160 -11.53 -2.77 -5.30
C THR A 160 -11.00 -3.49 -6.52
N LEU A 161 -10.14 -4.50 -6.38
CA LEU A 161 -9.62 -5.26 -7.52
C LEU A 161 -10.71 -6.01 -8.28
N ILE A 162 -11.72 -6.53 -7.57
CA ILE A 162 -12.88 -7.18 -8.20
C ILE A 162 -13.72 -6.15 -8.97
N ILE A 163 -14.01 -4.99 -8.38
CA ILE A 163 -14.73 -3.90 -9.05
C ILE A 163 -13.92 -3.38 -10.24
N PHE A 164 -12.61 -3.24 -10.10
CA PHE A 164 -11.73 -2.80 -11.17
C PHE A 164 -11.71 -3.78 -12.34
N ALA A 165 -11.57 -5.09 -12.06
CA ALA A 165 -11.66 -6.13 -13.09
C ALA A 165 -13.01 -6.11 -13.82
N PHE A 166 -14.11 -5.88 -13.09
CA PHE A 166 -15.44 -5.68 -13.69
C PHE A 166 -15.48 -4.46 -14.62
N ILE A 167 -14.97 -3.30 -14.17
CA ILE A 167 -14.92 -2.07 -14.98
C ILE A 167 -14.08 -2.27 -16.25
N LEU A 168 -12.97 -3.00 -16.16
CA LEU A 168 -12.14 -3.33 -17.32
C LEU A 168 -12.88 -4.21 -18.34
N GLN A 169 -13.63 -5.21 -17.88
CA GLN A 169 -14.47 -6.00 -18.79
C GLN A 169 -15.56 -5.16 -19.47
N VAL A 170 -16.18 -4.22 -18.74
CA VAL A 170 -17.15 -3.29 -19.33
C VAL A 170 -16.50 -2.40 -20.39
N HIS A 171 -15.26 -1.95 -20.16
CA HIS A 171 -14.50 -1.19 -21.15
C HIS A 171 -14.21 -2.02 -22.42
N GLU A 172 -13.82 -3.28 -22.27
CA GLU A 172 -13.48 -4.17 -23.40
C GLU A 172 -14.70 -4.59 -24.23
N LEU A 173 -15.82 -4.93 -23.57
CA LEU A 173 -17.06 -5.36 -24.22
C LEU A 173 -17.87 -4.19 -24.79
N GLY A 174 -17.73 -3.01 -24.18
CA GLY A 174 -18.59 -1.87 -24.42
C GLY A 174 -19.95 -2.00 -23.70
N VAL A 175 -20.60 -0.86 -23.47
CA VAL A 175 -21.84 -0.76 -22.68
C VAL A 175 -23.03 -1.50 -23.30
N ALA A 176 -22.99 -1.80 -24.61
CA ALA A 176 -24.07 -2.49 -25.30
C ALA A 176 -24.10 -4.02 -25.05
N ASP A 177 -22.97 -4.60 -24.64
CA ASP A 177 -22.76 -6.06 -24.55
C ASP A 177 -22.58 -6.53 -23.08
N LEU A 178 -23.15 -5.83 -22.10
CA LEU A 178 -23.06 -6.16 -20.67
C LEU A 178 -23.56 -7.58 -20.31
N SER A 179 -24.38 -8.19 -21.17
CA SER A 179 -24.82 -9.58 -21.01
C SER A 179 -23.72 -10.62 -21.23
N ARG A 180 -22.58 -10.21 -21.82
CA ARG A 180 -21.40 -11.05 -22.10
C ARG A 180 -20.31 -10.97 -21.03
N ILE A 181 -20.57 -10.29 -19.90
CA ILE A 181 -19.63 -10.24 -18.78
C ILE A 181 -19.26 -11.67 -18.35
N ASP A 182 -17.96 -11.95 -18.25
CA ASP A 182 -17.45 -13.24 -17.85
C ASP A 182 -17.44 -13.34 -16.31
N TYR A 183 -18.59 -13.68 -15.76
CA TYR A 183 -18.74 -13.99 -14.34
C TYR A 183 -17.86 -15.17 -13.89
N GLY A 184 -17.48 -16.06 -14.81
CA GLY A 184 -16.55 -17.16 -14.55
C GLY A 184 -15.15 -16.65 -14.25
N ALA A 185 -14.62 -15.74 -15.06
CA ALA A 185 -13.33 -15.09 -14.83
C ALA A 185 -13.29 -14.31 -13.50
N LEU A 186 -14.34 -13.53 -13.20
CA LEU A 186 -14.45 -12.82 -11.91
C LEU A 186 -14.51 -13.78 -10.72
N GLY A 187 -15.25 -14.88 -10.86
CA GLY A 187 -15.34 -15.93 -9.84
C GLY A 187 -14.01 -16.64 -9.59
N ILE A 188 -13.26 -16.97 -10.65
CA ILE A 188 -11.93 -17.57 -10.55
C ILE A 188 -10.95 -16.61 -9.87
N SER A 189 -10.95 -15.34 -10.26
CA SER A 189 -10.07 -14.34 -9.64
C SER A 189 -10.39 -14.16 -8.15
N SER A 190 -11.67 -14.01 -7.81
CA SER A 190 -12.13 -13.94 -6.41
C SER A 190 -11.74 -15.19 -5.60
N LEU A 191 -11.82 -16.38 -6.21
CA LEU A 191 -11.41 -17.63 -5.58
C LEU A 191 -9.90 -17.67 -5.34
N LYS A 192 -9.07 -17.27 -6.31
CA LYS A 192 -7.61 -17.20 -6.14
C LYS A 192 -7.23 -16.27 -4.99
N MET A 193 -7.81 -15.06 -4.95
CA MET A 193 -7.59 -14.09 -3.89
C MET A 193 -7.96 -14.67 -2.52
N ALA A 194 -9.14 -15.31 -2.43
CA ALA A 194 -9.59 -15.97 -1.20
C ALA A 194 -8.65 -17.11 -0.78
N LEU A 195 -8.20 -17.94 -1.72
CA LEU A 195 -7.25 -19.03 -1.46
C LEU A 195 -5.91 -18.51 -0.95
N PHE A 196 -5.40 -17.41 -1.51
CA PHE A 196 -4.18 -16.76 -1.03
C PHE A 196 -4.33 -16.26 0.41
N LEU A 197 -5.41 -15.53 0.71
CA LEU A 197 -5.67 -15.03 2.07
C LEU A 197 -5.86 -16.17 3.08
N VAL A 198 -6.63 -17.19 2.72
CA VAL A 198 -6.82 -18.37 3.57
C VAL A 198 -5.50 -19.10 3.76
N GLY A 199 -4.70 -19.24 2.70
CA GLY A 199 -3.36 -19.81 2.74
C GLY A 199 -2.45 -19.09 3.73
N ILE A 200 -2.30 -17.78 3.60
CA ILE A 200 -1.48 -16.97 4.51
C ILE A 200 -2.06 -16.93 5.92
N GLY A 201 -3.37 -16.77 6.06
CA GLY A 201 -4.04 -16.82 7.35
C GLY A 201 -3.81 -18.16 8.06
N SER A 202 -3.85 -19.27 7.32
CA SER A 202 -3.57 -20.60 7.84
C SER A 202 -2.10 -20.77 8.23
N LEU A 203 -1.16 -20.26 7.42
CA LEU A 203 0.27 -20.29 7.73
C LEU A 203 0.56 -19.50 9.01
N ALA A 204 -0.03 -18.31 9.14
CA ALA A 204 0.05 -17.52 10.37
C ALA A 204 -0.54 -18.27 11.58
N LEU A 205 -1.63 -19.02 11.40
CA LEU A 205 -2.17 -19.87 12.46
C LEU A 205 -1.23 -21.03 12.83
N VAL A 206 -0.56 -21.66 11.87
CA VAL A 206 0.43 -22.69 12.14
C VAL A 206 1.59 -22.11 12.96
N VAL A 207 2.09 -20.92 12.59
CA VAL A 207 3.14 -20.20 13.33
C VAL A 207 2.72 -19.87 14.76
N HIS A 208 1.45 -19.53 15.01
CA HIS A 208 1.01 -19.05 16.32
C HIS A 208 0.29 -20.08 17.21
N LYS A 209 -0.34 -21.11 16.63
CA LYS A 209 -1.27 -22.03 17.33
C LYS A 209 -0.74 -23.46 17.43
N PHE A 210 0.01 -23.94 16.45
CA PHE A 210 0.53 -25.32 16.50
C PHE A 210 1.83 -25.39 17.31
N ASN A 211 2.00 -26.53 17.99
CA ASN A 211 3.11 -26.93 18.88
C ASN A 211 4.40 -26.15 18.59
N ASP A 212 5.03 -25.54 19.61
CA ASP A 212 6.18 -24.63 19.50
C ASP A 212 7.36 -25.19 18.65
N TRP A 213 7.33 -26.46 18.30
CA TRP A 213 8.26 -27.13 17.40
C TRP A 213 8.56 -26.37 16.10
N PHE A 214 7.55 -25.87 15.37
CA PHE A 214 7.79 -25.18 14.10
C PHE A 214 8.46 -23.80 14.31
N PRO A 215 7.91 -22.90 15.14
CA PRO A 215 8.58 -21.66 15.49
C PRO A 215 9.98 -21.87 16.09
N LYS A 216 10.16 -22.83 17.01
CA LYS A 216 11.48 -23.12 17.62
C LYS A 216 12.50 -23.62 16.61
N LYS A 217 12.09 -24.42 15.61
CA LYS A 217 12.99 -24.85 14.54
C LYS A 217 13.41 -23.70 13.64
N VAL A 218 12.46 -22.84 13.29
CA VAL A 218 12.71 -21.66 12.45
C VAL A 218 13.58 -20.66 13.21
N GLU A 219 13.25 -20.35 14.45
CA GLU A 219 14.06 -19.53 15.36
C GLU A 219 15.47 -20.11 15.51
N TRP A 220 15.63 -21.42 15.70
CA TRP A 220 16.94 -22.07 15.76
C TRP A 220 17.74 -21.90 14.46
N PHE A 221 17.09 -21.99 13.30
CA PHE A 221 17.72 -21.75 12.01
C PHE A 221 18.20 -20.29 11.88
N PHE A 222 17.36 -19.32 12.26
CA PHE A 222 17.72 -17.89 12.26
C PHE A 222 18.78 -17.56 13.31
N ALA A 223 18.76 -18.20 14.48
CA ALA A 223 19.78 -18.04 15.52
C ALA A 223 21.16 -18.56 15.09
N LYS A 224 21.21 -19.46 14.11
CA LYS A 224 22.45 -19.92 13.48
C LYS A 224 23.02 -18.92 12.47
N ALA A 225 22.21 -17.98 12.01
CA ALA A 225 22.69 -16.87 11.19
C ALA A 225 23.64 -16.00 12.04
N ARG A 226 24.86 -15.79 11.52
CA ARG A 226 25.90 -15.07 12.26
C ARG A 226 25.76 -13.55 12.17
N THR A 227 24.98 -13.03 11.23
CA THR A 227 24.87 -11.60 10.94
C THR A 227 23.42 -11.16 10.82
N ARG A 228 23.14 -9.91 11.20
CA ARG A 228 21.79 -9.30 11.09
C ARG A 228 21.37 -9.12 9.62
N GLU A 229 22.36 -8.93 8.74
CA GLU A 229 22.20 -8.78 7.30
C GLU A 229 21.71 -10.08 6.66
N ALA A 230 22.16 -11.25 7.13
CA ALA A 230 21.69 -12.54 6.62
C ALA A 230 20.21 -12.76 6.93
N ILE A 231 19.76 -12.37 8.13
CA ILE A 231 18.36 -12.50 8.56
C ILE A 231 17.46 -11.60 7.72
N PHE A 232 17.87 -10.35 7.53
CA PHE A 232 17.15 -9.41 6.67
C PHE A 232 17.14 -9.86 5.20
N GLY A 233 18.24 -10.45 4.70
CA GLY A 233 18.28 -11.03 3.35
C GLY A 233 17.30 -12.17 3.15
N ILE A 234 17.19 -13.10 4.11
CA ILE A 234 16.19 -14.18 4.07
C ILE A 234 14.77 -13.60 4.09
N LEU A 235 14.53 -12.58 4.93
CA LEU A 235 13.25 -11.89 4.98
C LEU A 235 12.89 -11.27 3.62
N ILE A 236 13.81 -10.60 2.94
CA ILE A 236 13.58 -10.03 1.60
C ILE A 236 13.24 -11.14 0.60
N ILE A 237 14.00 -12.24 0.57
CA ILE A 237 13.74 -13.36 -0.35
C ILE A 237 12.34 -13.92 -0.12
N ALA A 238 11.96 -14.13 1.14
CA ALA A 238 10.64 -14.63 1.48
C ALA A 238 9.55 -13.61 1.14
N ALA A 239 9.79 -12.32 1.37
CA ALA A 239 8.86 -11.25 1.03
C ALA A 239 8.59 -11.17 -0.47
N ILE A 240 9.64 -11.19 -1.30
CA ILE A 240 9.50 -11.26 -2.76
C ILE A 240 8.73 -12.53 -3.16
N THR A 241 9.06 -13.68 -2.57
CA THR A 241 8.38 -14.95 -2.87
C THR A 241 6.88 -14.88 -2.58
N VAL A 242 6.47 -14.39 -1.40
CA VAL A 242 5.05 -14.23 -1.04
C VAL A 242 4.38 -13.17 -1.92
N SER A 243 5.09 -12.12 -2.32
CA SER A 243 4.59 -11.08 -3.22
C SER A 243 4.30 -11.60 -4.63
N LEU A 244 5.19 -12.45 -5.17
CA LEU A 244 4.96 -13.14 -6.44
C LEU A 244 3.77 -14.11 -6.35
N LEU A 245 3.62 -14.82 -5.22
CA LEU A 245 2.43 -15.66 -4.99
C LEU A 245 1.14 -14.84 -4.91
N ALA A 246 1.21 -13.59 -4.43
CA ALA A 246 0.06 -12.68 -4.41
C ALA A 246 -0.34 -12.25 -5.82
N GLU A 247 0.64 -11.89 -6.67
CA GLU A 247 0.39 -11.55 -8.08
C GLU A 247 -0.22 -12.74 -8.85
N LEU A 248 0.25 -13.96 -8.60
CA LEU A 248 -0.36 -15.17 -9.18
C LEU A 248 -1.82 -15.38 -8.73
N ALA A 249 -2.18 -14.82 -7.58
CA ALA A 249 -3.53 -14.81 -7.05
C ALA A 249 -4.37 -13.60 -7.50
N ASP A 250 -3.89 -12.84 -8.49
CA ASP A 250 -4.48 -11.59 -9.01
C ASP A 250 -4.52 -10.44 -7.97
N LEU A 251 -3.79 -10.54 -6.86
CA LEU A 251 -3.60 -9.46 -5.89
C LEU A 251 -2.43 -8.57 -6.27
N HIS A 252 -2.42 -7.35 -5.74
CA HIS A 252 -1.28 -6.46 -5.92
C HIS A 252 -0.03 -6.99 -5.19
N PHE A 253 1.14 -6.94 -5.84
CA PHE A 253 2.43 -7.41 -5.30
C PHE A 253 2.70 -6.97 -3.87
N ILE A 254 2.40 -5.70 -3.61
CA ILE A 254 2.64 -4.98 -2.36
C ILE A 254 1.86 -5.61 -1.18
N ILE A 255 0.68 -6.17 -1.43
CA ILE A 255 -0.13 -6.86 -0.42
C ILE A 255 0.59 -8.12 0.06
N GLY A 256 1.20 -8.89 -0.86
CA GLY A 256 2.01 -10.03 -0.49
C GLY A 256 3.25 -9.64 0.32
N THR A 257 3.85 -8.48 0.02
CA THR A 257 4.98 -7.95 0.81
C THR A 257 4.57 -7.66 2.25
N PHE A 258 3.41 -7.03 2.44
CA PHE A 258 2.84 -6.77 3.76
C PHE A 258 2.55 -8.08 4.52
N PHE A 259 1.93 -9.06 3.87
CA PHE A 259 1.68 -10.36 4.49
C PHE A 259 2.94 -11.13 4.84
N ALA A 260 3.99 -11.01 4.03
CA ALA A 260 5.28 -11.57 4.39
C ALA A 260 5.79 -10.97 5.70
N GLY A 261 5.78 -9.64 5.84
CA GLY A 261 6.14 -8.97 7.09
C GLY A 261 5.34 -9.50 8.29
N LEU A 262 4.02 -9.71 8.12
CA LEU A 262 3.16 -10.28 9.16
C LEU A 262 3.53 -11.71 9.56
N ILE A 263 3.93 -12.55 8.60
CA ILE A 263 4.34 -13.94 8.86
C ILE A 263 5.66 -13.96 9.64
N PHE A 264 6.62 -13.13 9.24
CA PHE A 264 7.93 -12.97 9.91
C PHE A 264 7.85 -12.13 11.19
N SER A 265 6.84 -12.41 12.00
CA SER A 265 6.63 -11.78 13.31
C SER A 265 7.70 -12.15 14.32
N GLU A 266 7.72 -11.41 15.44
CA GLU A 266 8.54 -11.69 16.63
C GLU A 266 8.51 -13.16 17.06
N ARG A 267 7.37 -13.82 16.90
CA ARG A 267 7.22 -15.23 17.28
C ARG A 267 7.93 -16.21 16.35
N LEU A 268 8.04 -15.89 15.06
CA LEU A 268 8.69 -16.77 14.09
C LEU A 268 10.21 -16.61 14.11
N LEU A 269 10.67 -15.37 14.25
CA LEU A 269 12.10 -15.03 14.24
C LEU A 269 12.76 -15.16 15.62
N GLY A 270 11.98 -15.04 16.70
CA GLY A 270 12.49 -14.80 18.05
C GLY A 270 12.80 -13.32 18.27
N LYS A 271 12.56 -12.82 19.49
CA LYS A 271 12.61 -11.38 19.81
C LYS A 271 13.88 -10.68 19.34
N ARG A 272 15.04 -11.26 19.66
CA ARG A 272 16.35 -10.66 19.33
C ARG A 272 16.56 -10.52 17.82
N GLU A 273 16.15 -11.51 17.04
CA GLU A 273 16.36 -11.49 15.59
C GLU A 273 15.30 -10.65 14.87
N ALA A 274 14.07 -10.63 15.38
CA ALA A 274 13.03 -9.71 14.94
C ALA A 274 13.43 -8.24 15.14
N ASP A 275 13.97 -7.88 16.31
CA ASP A 275 14.44 -6.51 16.60
C ASP A 275 15.56 -6.07 15.63
N LYS A 276 16.45 -6.98 15.25
CA LYS A 276 17.50 -6.70 14.25
C LYS A 276 16.93 -6.48 12.85
N ALA A 277 16.03 -7.36 12.39
CA ALA A 277 15.39 -7.23 11.10
C ALA A 277 14.55 -5.95 11.02
N TYR A 278 13.80 -5.65 12.09
CA TYR A 278 13.04 -4.43 12.26
C TYR A 278 13.93 -3.19 12.20
N GLY A 279 15.06 -3.17 12.92
CA GLY A 279 15.99 -2.04 12.91
C GLY A 279 16.53 -1.72 11.52
N ILE A 280 16.86 -2.74 10.72
CA ILE A 280 17.30 -2.57 9.33
C ILE A 280 16.12 -2.10 8.46
N ALA A 281 14.96 -2.74 8.56
CA ALA A 281 13.77 -2.39 7.79
C ALA A 281 13.32 -0.94 8.05
N SER A 282 13.23 -0.56 9.32
CA SER A 282 12.87 0.78 9.79
C SER A 282 13.91 1.81 9.34
N GLY A 283 15.20 1.52 9.52
CA GLY A 283 16.29 2.37 9.06
C GLY A 283 16.19 2.64 7.56
N ILE A 284 16.12 1.61 6.74
CA ILE A 284 16.04 1.74 5.28
C ILE A 284 14.75 2.47 4.83
N THR A 285 13.61 2.13 5.45
CA THR A 285 12.31 2.71 5.14
C THR A 285 12.27 4.20 5.48
N PHE A 286 12.47 4.55 6.75
CA PHE A 286 12.34 5.94 7.17
C PHE A 286 13.55 6.79 6.81
N ALA A 287 14.76 6.23 6.62
CA ALA A 287 15.96 6.98 6.24
C ALA A 287 16.00 7.36 4.75
N PHE A 288 15.37 6.55 3.88
CA PHE A 288 15.55 6.70 2.44
C PHE A 288 14.25 6.53 1.67
N PHE A 289 13.60 5.37 1.77
CA PHE A 289 12.52 5.02 0.85
C PHE A 289 11.22 5.77 1.08
N ALA A 290 10.76 5.95 2.33
CA ALA A 290 9.51 6.66 2.61
C ALA A 290 9.53 8.12 2.12
N PRO A 291 10.53 8.96 2.49
CA PRO A 291 10.59 10.33 1.98
C PRO A 291 10.64 10.39 0.45
N LEU A 292 11.37 9.47 -0.19
CA LEU A 292 11.51 9.42 -1.63
C LEU A 292 10.21 8.97 -2.32
N PHE A 293 9.52 7.96 -1.80
CA PHE A 293 8.22 7.50 -2.28
C PHE A 293 7.20 8.64 -2.28
N PHE A 294 7.04 9.32 -1.15
CA PHE A 294 6.05 10.38 -1.01
C PHE A 294 6.41 11.62 -1.84
N ALA A 295 7.70 11.96 -1.96
CA ALA A 295 8.14 13.00 -2.87
C ALA A 295 7.88 12.63 -4.34
N ILE A 296 8.18 11.39 -4.77
CA ILE A 296 7.88 10.95 -6.14
C ILE A 296 6.37 10.98 -6.40
N LEU A 297 5.56 10.54 -5.44
CA LEU A 297 4.11 10.62 -5.51
C LEU A 297 3.63 12.08 -5.67
N GLY A 298 4.21 13.01 -4.91
CA GLY A 298 3.90 14.44 -5.01
C GLY A 298 4.23 15.05 -6.37
N MET A 299 5.30 14.62 -7.04
CA MET A 299 5.64 15.11 -8.38
C MET A 299 4.61 14.73 -9.45
N LYS A 300 3.84 13.67 -9.24
CA LYS A 300 2.78 13.24 -10.17
C LYS A 300 1.54 14.12 -10.09
N PHE A 301 1.45 15.01 -9.10
CA PHE A 301 0.40 15.99 -9.02
C PHE A 301 0.44 16.93 -10.24
N SER A 302 -0.69 17.06 -10.95
CA SER A 302 -0.86 17.94 -12.10
C SER A 302 -1.88 19.03 -11.76
N GLY A 303 -1.39 20.26 -11.51
CA GLY A 303 -2.27 21.39 -11.20
C GLY A 303 -3.12 21.83 -12.39
N GLN A 304 -2.61 21.67 -13.61
CA GLN A 304 -3.31 22.07 -14.84
C GLN A 304 -4.59 21.27 -15.07
N SER A 305 -4.61 19.99 -14.68
CA SER A 305 -5.78 19.12 -14.80
C SER A 305 -6.95 19.53 -13.90
N ILE A 306 -6.68 20.32 -12.85
CA ILE A 306 -7.69 20.78 -11.89
C ILE A 306 -8.39 22.05 -12.38
N ALA A 307 -7.67 22.93 -13.10
CA ALA A 307 -8.15 24.27 -13.46
C ALA A 307 -9.50 24.24 -14.21
N ASP A 308 -9.67 23.26 -15.11
CA ASP A 308 -10.87 23.12 -15.93
C ASP A 308 -12.01 22.37 -15.23
N SER A 309 -11.74 21.75 -14.08
CA SER A 309 -12.66 20.84 -13.36
C SER A 309 -12.94 21.25 -11.92
N ILE A 310 -12.64 22.49 -11.52
CA ILE A 310 -12.73 22.95 -10.12
C ILE A 310 -14.11 22.67 -9.50
N PRO A 311 -15.26 23.03 -10.11
CA PRO A 311 -16.57 22.78 -9.50
C PRO A 311 -16.87 21.30 -9.30
N TYR A 312 -16.49 20.46 -10.27
CA TYR A 312 -16.62 19.01 -10.19
C TYR A 312 -15.76 18.44 -9.05
N LEU A 313 -14.49 18.85 -8.97
CA LEU A 313 -13.55 18.38 -7.96
C LEU A 313 -13.92 18.82 -6.54
N ILE A 314 -14.41 20.06 -6.36
CA ILE A 314 -14.91 20.51 -5.06
C ILE A 314 -16.07 19.64 -4.60
N LEU A 315 -17.02 19.37 -5.50
CA LEU A 315 -18.22 18.62 -5.15
C LEU A 315 -17.92 17.13 -4.87
N LEU A 316 -16.86 16.58 -5.46
CA LEU A 316 -16.36 15.24 -5.16
C LEU A 316 -15.63 15.13 -3.81
N ILE A 317 -15.04 16.22 -3.31
CA ILE A 317 -14.25 16.24 -2.07
C ILE A 317 -15.11 16.65 -0.85
N ALA A 318 -16.17 17.44 -1.08
CA ALA A 318 -17.08 17.95 -0.06
C ALA A 318 -17.97 16.85 0.55
#